data_AF-A0A091I6L9-F1
#
_entry.id   AF-A0A091I6L9-F1
#
_cell.length_a   1.000
_cell.length_b   1.000
_cell.length_c   1.000
_cell.angle_alpha   90.00
_cell.angle_beta   90.00
_cell.angle_gamma   90.00
#
_symmetry.space_group_name_H-M   'P 1'
#
loop_
_entity.id
_entity.type
_entity.pdbx_description
1 polymer ?
#
loop_
_entity_poly.entity_id
_entity_poly.type
_entity_poly.pdbx_seq_one_letter_code
_entity_poly.pdbx_strand_id
1 'polypeptide(L)'
;ILTHPDYIDGNPDLIKPKKLLNPVKASKSHQELHRELLMNHKRGLSVESKPELQRVLEHRRRNQIIRQKKEEEEAKKLQSPFEKELLKRHQRLDQVEL
;
A
#
# COMPACT_ATOMS: atom_id res chain seq x y z
N ILE A 1 21.30 -18.52 17.04
CA ILE A 1 21.38 -18.92 18.47
C ILE A 1 20.27 -19.95 18.68
N LEU A 2 20.64 -21.23 18.75
CA LEU A 2 19.73 -22.35 19.02
C LEU A 2 19.53 -22.43 20.53
N THR A 3 18.34 -22.12 21.02
CA THR A 3 18.00 -22.30 22.44
C THR A 3 17.15 -23.55 22.59
N HIS A 4 17.82 -24.69 22.73
CA HIS A 4 17.21 -25.87 23.34
C HIS A 4 17.22 -25.66 24.87
N PRO A 5 16.07 -25.68 25.56
CA PRO A 5 16.08 -25.91 26.99
C PRO A 5 16.24 -27.41 27.20
N ASP A 6 17.47 -27.81 27.51
CA ASP A 6 17.76 -29.09 28.14
C ASP A 6 17.17 -29.04 29.55
N TYR A 7 15.98 -29.64 29.73
CA TYR A 7 15.48 -29.94 31.07
C TYR A 7 15.39 -31.45 31.21
N ILE A 8 16.49 -31.99 31.72
CA ILE A 8 16.61 -33.06 32.71
C ILE A 8 15.48 -34.10 32.62
N ASP A 9 15.85 -35.23 32.04
CA ASP A 9 15.21 -36.52 32.25
C ASP A 9 15.27 -36.84 33.75
N GLY A 10 14.10 -36.98 34.41
CA GLY A 10 14.08 -37.14 35.86
C GLY A 10 12.73 -37.25 36.55
N ASN A 11 11.60 -37.17 35.83
CA ASN A 11 10.33 -37.62 36.37
C ASN A 11 9.40 -38.09 35.21
N PRO A 12 9.18 -39.41 35.07
CA PRO A 12 8.32 -39.96 34.02
C PRO A 12 6.84 -39.57 34.18
N ASP A 13 6.44 -39.02 35.33
CA ASP A 13 5.05 -38.64 35.63
C ASP A 13 4.71 -37.17 35.29
N LEU A 14 5.66 -36.37 34.80
CA LEU A 14 5.41 -34.95 34.44
C LEU A 14 4.85 -34.83 33.00
N ILE A 15 3.57 -34.43 32.89
CA ILE A 15 2.93 -34.13 31.60
C ILE A 15 3.60 -32.89 30.98
N LYS A 16 4.34 -33.08 29.88
CA LYS A 16 4.95 -31.98 29.12
C LYS A 16 3.88 -31.29 28.24
N PRO A 17 3.80 -29.94 28.22
CA PRO A 17 2.89 -29.24 27.34
C PRO A 17 3.22 -29.54 25.87
N LYS A 18 2.28 -30.16 25.16
CA LYS A 18 2.42 -30.46 23.73
C LYS A 18 2.14 -29.19 22.93
N LYS A 19 3.10 -28.79 22.08
CA LYS A 19 2.86 -27.72 21.11
C LYS A 19 1.77 -28.18 20.14
N LEU A 20 0.60 -27.53 20.20
CA LEU A 20 -0.49 -27.80 19.27
C LEU A 20 -0.11 -27.30 17.89
N LEU A 21 -0.43 -28.10 16.86
CA LEU A 21 -0.26 -27.68 15.48
C LEU A 21 -1.31 -26.62 15.16
N ASN A 22 -0.87 -25.47 14.66
CA ASN A 22 -1.79 -24.44 14.22
C ASN A 22 -2.64 -25.00 13.07
N PRO A 23 -3.98 -25.07 13.18
CA PRO A 23 -4.84 -25.68 12.17
C PRO A 23 -4.69 -25.02 10.78
N VAL A 24 -4.43 -23.71 10.75
CA VAL A 24 -4.16 -22.93 9.52
C VAL A 24 -2.85 -23.36 8.86
N LYS A 25 -1.84 -23.71 9.67
CA LYS A 25 -0.54 -24.20 9.19
C LYS A 25 -0.55 -25.72 8.95
N ALA A 26 -1.43 -26.47 9.58
CA ALA A 26 -1.59 -27.90 9.35
C ALA A 26 -2.29 -28.19 8.00
N SER A 27 -3.21 -27.33 7.57
CA SER A 27 -3.92 -27.49 6.30
C SER A 27 -3.11 -26.96 5.10
N LYS A 28 -2.61 -27.88 4.26
CA LYS A 28 -1.89 -27.51 3.02
C LYS A 28 -2.78 -26.71 2.06
N SER A 29 -4.02 -27.12 1.90
CA SER A 29 -5.02 -26.45 1.05
C SER A 29 -5.24 -25.00 1.48
N HIS A 30 -5.36 -24.73 2.78
CA HIS A 30 -5.54 -23.36 3.28
C HIS A 30 -4.32 -22.49 2.99
N GLN A 31 -3.11 -23.02 3.18
CA GLN A 31 -1.89 -22.28 2.86
C GLN A 31 -1.74 -22.00 1.37
N GLU A 32 -2.16 -22.93 0.51
CA GLU A 32 -2.09 -22.80 -0.94
C GLU A 32 -3.04 -21.72 -1.44
N LEU A 33 -4.28 -21.71 -0.94
CA LEU A 33 -5.23 -20.63 -1.19
C LEU A 33 -4.68 -19.27 -0.74
N HIS A 34 -4.09 -19.19 0.46
CA HIS A 34 -3.49 -17.94 0.95
C HIS A 34 -2.36 -17.44 0.03
N ARG A 35 -1.50 -18.35 -0.45
CA ARG A 35 -0.43 -18.02 -1.39
C ARG A 35 -1.00 -17.52 -2.72
N GLU A 36 -2.01 -18.19 -3.25
CA GLU A 36 -2.67 -17.80 -4.50
C GLU A 36 -3.32 -16.42 -4.40
N LEU A 37 -4.07 -16.15 -3.31
CA LEU A 37 -4.70 -14.86 -3.05
C LEU A 37 -3.66 -13.72 -2.97
N LEU A 38 -2.54 -13.95 -2.28
CA LEU A 38 -1.45 -12.97 -2.23
C LEU A 38 -0.79 -12.74 -3.59
N MET A 39 -0.59 -13.80 -4.38
CA MET A 39 -0.02 -13.69 -5.72
C MET A 39 -0.94 -12.93 -6.66
N ASN A 40 -2.24 -13.21 -6.64
CA ASN A 40 -3.25 -12.53 -7.44
C ASN A 40 -3.35 -11.04 -7.06
N HIS A 41 -3.31 -10.72 -5.76
CA HIS A 41 -3.26 -9.33 -5.30
C HIS A 41 -2.00 -8.60 -5.79
N LYS A 42 -0.82 -9.21 -5.65
CA LYS A 42 0.45 -8.63 -6.12
C LYS A 42 0.47 -8.42 -7.64
N ARG A 43 -0.20 -9.30 -8.40
CA ARG A 43 -0.31 -9.22 -9.86
C ARG A 43 -1.48 -8.35 -10.34
N GLY A 44 -2.26 -7.76 -9.43
CA GLY A 44 -3.43 -6.95 -9.79
C GLY A 44 -4.61 -7.73 -10.37
N LEU A 45 -4.56 -9.07 -10.33
CA LEU A 45 -5.59 -9.98 -10.83
C LEU A 45 -6.63 -10.24 -9.71
N SER A 46 -7.25 -9.17 -9.20
CA SER A 46 -8.19 -9.25 -8.07
C SER A 46 -9.40 -10.12 -8.45
N VAL A 47 -9.50 -11.31 -7.84
CA VAL A 47 -10.57 -12.30 -8.12
C VAL A 47 -11.92 -11.87 -7.56
N GLU A 48 -11.96 -11.03 -6.54
CA GLU A 48 -13.18 -10.35 -6.12
C GLU A 48 -12.88 -8.89 -5.83
N SER A 49 -13.93 -8.07 -5.99
CA SER A 49 -13.88 -6.61 -5.89
C SER A 49 -12.99 -6.13 -4.74
N LYS A 50 -12.14 -5.13 -5.00
CA LYS A 50 -11.35 -4.44 -3.96
C LYS A 50 -12.23 -4.20 -2.72
N PRO A 51 -11.76 -4.44 -1.49
CA PRO A 51 -12.54 -4.15 -0.28
C PRO A 51 -13.13 -2.73 -0.33
N GLU A 52 -14.35 -2.54 0.17
CA GLU A 52 -15.08 -1.26 0.10
C GLU A 52 -14.22 -0.08 0.57
N LEU A 53 -13.52 -0.24 1.69
CA LEU A 53 -12.61 0.78 2.20
C LEU A 53 -11.51 1.16 1.20
N GLN A 54 -10.91 0.18 0.53
CA GLN A 54 -9.88 0.44 -0.48
C GLN A 54 -10.47 1.17 -1.68
N ARG A 55 -11.67 0.81 -2.15
CA ARG A 55 -12.36 1.52 -3.22
C ARG A 55 -12.62 2.99 -2.86
N VAL A 56 -13.13 3.22 -1.65
CA VAL A 56 -13.43 4.58 -1.14
C VAL A 56 -12.16 5.40 -1.04
N LEU A 57 -11.06 4.84 -0.51
CA LEU A 57 -9.77 5.55 -0.42
C LEU A 57 -9.21 5.90 -1.79
N GLU A 58 -9.27 4.98 -2.76
CA GLU A 58 -8.84 5.25 -4.14
C GLU A 58 -9.72 6.31 -4.81
N HIS A 59 -11.03 6.24 -4.63
CA HIS A 59 -11.98 7.22 -5.15
C HIS A 59 -11.73 8.60 -4.55
N ARG A 60 -11.53 8.69 -3.23
CA ARG A 60 -11.19 9.94 -2.54
C ARG A 60 -9.89 10.54 -3.05
N ARG A 61 -8.85 9.72 -3.25
CA ARG A 61 -7.57 10.17 -3.81
C ARG A 61 -7.74 10.72 -5.23
N ARG A 62 -8.50 10.02 -6.09
CA ARG A 62 -8.80 10.49 -7.44
C ARG A 62 -9.56 11.82 -7.43
N ASN A 63 -10.59 11.94 -6.60
CA ASN A 63 -11.37 13.18 -6.50
C ASN A 63 -10.53 14.35 -5.99
N GLN A 64 -9.62 14.12 -5.05
CA GLN A 64 -8.71 15.16 -4.57
C GLN A 64 -7.80 15.69 -5.68
N ILE A 65 -7.20 14.79 -6.48
CA ILE A 65 -6.35 15.18 -7.61
C ILE A 65 -7.15 15.95 -8.66
N ILE A 66 -8.36 15.50 -8.97
CA ILE A 66 -9.24 16.19 -9.92
C ILE A 66 -9.58 17.59 -9.41
N ARG A 67 -9.91 17.72 -8.12
CA ARG A 67 -10.21 19.02 -7.50
C ARG A 67 -9.02 19.97 -7.57
N GLN A 68 -7.82 19.49 -7.22
CA GLN A 68 -6.59 20.27 -7.31
C GLN A 68 -6.31 20.75 -8.74
N LYS A 69 -6.42 19.86 -9.73
CA LYS A 69 -6.24 20.25 -11.14
C LYS A 69 -7.24 21.30 -11.59
N LYS A 70 -8.50 21.18 -11.15
CA LYS A 70 -9.55 22.16 -11.48
C LYS A 70 -9.26 23.51 -10.84
N GLU A 71 -8.87 23.53 -9.56
CA GLU A 71 -8.47 24.75 -8.84
C GLU A 71 -7.26 25.42 -9.52
N GLU A 72 -6.25 24.65 -9.93
CA GLU A 72 -5.10 25.18 -10.69
C GLU A 72 -5.49 25.76 -12.05
N GLU A 73 -6.41 25.13 -12.77
CA GLU A 73 -6.90 25.63 -14.06
C GLU A 73 -7.71 26.93 -13.88
N GLU A 74 -8.56 26.99 -12.87
CA GLU A 74 -9.30 28.21 -12.53
C GLU A 74 -8.36 29.35 -12.11
N ALA A 75 -7.34 29.07 -11.29
CA ALA A 75 -6.33 30.04 -10.93
C ALA A 75 -5.58 30.59 -12.16
N LYS A 76 -5.21 29.72 -13.12
CA LYS A 76 -4.59 30.15 -14.39
C LYS A 76 -5.53 31.00 -15.24
N LYS A 77 -6.83 30.72 -15.24
CA LYS A 77 -7.83 31.55 -15.94
C LYS A 77 -7.96 32.93 -15.30
N LEU A 78 -7.90 32.99 -13.98
CA LEU A 78 -7.99 34.23 -13.19
C LEU A 78 -6.69 35.05 -13.17
N GLN A 79 -5.57 34.53 -13.69
CA GLN A 79 -4.33 35.29 -13.76
C GLN A 79 -4.49 36.58 -14.55
N SER A 80 -4.05 37.68 -13.92
CA SER A 80 -4.07 39.02 -14.50
C SER A 80 -3.18 39.10 -15.76
N PRO A 81 -3.53 39.92 -16.76
CA PRO A 81 -2.66 40.19 -17.91
C PRO A 81 -1.22 40.56 -17.51
N PHE A 82 -1.06 41.35 -16.44
CA PHE A 82 0.25 41.74 -15.93
C PHE A 82 1.07 40.55 -15.40
N GLU A 83 0.41 39.64 -14.70
CA GLU A 83 1.02 38.44 -14.12
C GLU A 83 1.51 37.47 -15.22
N LYS A 84 0.76 37.38 -16.32
CA LYS A 84 1.16 36.64 -17.53
C LYS A 84 2.39 37.26 -18.19
N GLU A 85 2.47 38.58 -18.26
CA GLU A 85 3.62 39.31 -18.84
C GLU A 85 4.89 39.10 -17.99
N LEU A 86 4.76 39.14 -16.66
CA LEU A 86 5.85 38.82 -15.73
C LEU A 86 6.36 37.39 -15.94
N LEU A 87 5.46 36.40 -16.03
CA LEU A 87 5.82 35.01 -16.25
C LEU A 87 6.58 34.82 -17.58
N LYS A 88 6.10 35.47 -18.65
CA LYS A 88 6.76 35.46 -19.97
C LYS A 88 8.14 36.11 -19.93
N ARG A 89 8.33 37.15 -19.12
CA ARG A 89 9.65 37.78 -18.93
C ARG A 89 10.59 36.86 -18.17
N HIS A 90 10.12 36.19 -17.12
CA HIS A 90 10.91 35.23 -16.35
C HIS A 90 11.39 34.06 -17.23
N GLN A 91 10.47 33.44 -17.99
CA GLN A 91 10.83 32.35 -18.92
C GLN A 91 11.88 32.73 -19.96
N ARG A 92 11.90 34.00 -20.40
CA ARG A 92 12.95 34.49 -21.32
C ARG A 92 14.31 34.63 -20.64
N LEU A 93 14.33 35.03 -19.37
CA LEU A 93 15.57 35.13 -18.60
C LEU A 93 16.15 33.74 -18.33
N ASP A 94 15.31 32.79 -17.91
CA ASP A 94 15.74 31.41 -17.65
C ASP A 94 16.37 30.75 -18.89
N GLN A 95 15.86 31.03 -20.09
CA GLN A 95 16.42 30.53 -21.35
C GLN A 95 17.75 31.16 -21.75
N VAL A 96 18.08 32.35 -21.22
CA VAL A 96 19.32 33.07 -21.49
C VAL A 96 20.39 32.76 -20.43
N GLU A 97 19.97 32.38 -19.22
CA GLU A 97 20.84 31.94 -18.12
C GLU A 97 21.26 30.45 -18.24
N LEU A 98 20.69 29.71 -19.20
CA LEU A 98 21.03 28.33 -19.59
C LEU A 98 21.98 28.30 -20.80
#